data_AF-A0A820C564-F1
#
_entry.id   AF-A0A820C564-F1
#
_cell.length_a   1.000
_cell.length_b   1.000
_cell.length_c   1.000
_cell.angle_alpha   90.00
_cell.angle_beta   90.00
_cell.angle_gamma   90.00
#
_symmetry.space_group_name_H-M   'P 1'
#
loop_
_entity.id
_entity.type
_entity.pdbx_description
1 polymer ?
#
loop_
_entity_poly.entity_id
_entity_poly.type
_entity_poly.pdbx_seq_one_letter_code
_entity_poly.pdbx_strand_id
1 'polypeptide(L)'
;MDHSPEESYMPQFKPRYLRVSDKIFKQVLSNTIDQDNNMVKNPTNNLYYFDLQRQLWQEYYDIGMKESVWGQKLSKSAAQQHRTCCAYGLTQHIVEQRQQTIARQLQHVTSELKNCTTK
;
A
#
# COMPACT_ATOMS: atom_id res chain seq x y z
N MET A 1 35.26 -19.62 -19.55
CA MET A 1 34.91 -19.09 -18.21
C MET A 1 33.59 -18.38 -18.39
N ASP A 2 32.48 -19.09 -18.18
CA ASP A 2 31.13 -18.53 -18.25
C ASP A 2 30.68 -18.24 -16.82
N HIS A 3 30.60 -16.96 -16.47
CA HIS A 3 29.98 -16.51 -15.24
C HIS A 3 28.49 -16.32 -15.50
N SER A 4 27.71 -17.37 -15.21
CA SER A 4 26.26 -17.27 -15.09
C SER A 4 25.94 -16.41 -13.86
N PRO A 5 25.16 -15.32 -13.95
CA PRO A 5 24.75 -14.57 -12.78
C PRO A 5 23.70 -15.39 -12.04
N GLU A 6 24.03 -15.81 -10.82
CA GLU A 6 23.07 -16.34 -9.86
C GLU A 6 21.98 -15.28 -9.62
N GLU A 7 20.83 -15.46 -10.25
CA GLU A 7 19.62 -14.72 -9.92
C GLU A 7 19.27 -15.04 -8.47
N SER A 8 19.59 -14.09 -7.60
CA SER A 8 19.21 -14.07 -6.19
C SER A 8 17.69 -14.29 -6.09
N TYR A 9 17.29 -15.52 -5.79
CA TYR A 9 15.93 -15.89 -5.41
C TYR A 9 15.63 -15.28 -4.04
N MET A 10 15.42 -13.97 -4.00
CA MET A 10 14.74 -13.31 -2.89
C MET A 10 13.32 -13.90 -2.86
N PRO A 11 12.90 -14.57 -1.77
CA PRO A 11 11.54 -15.08 -1.66
C PRO A 11 10.60 -13.91 -1.91
N GLN A 12 9.81 -13.99 -2.98
CA GLN A 12 8.91 -12.92 -3.42
C GLN A 12 8.02 -12.55 -2.25
N PHE A 13 8.37 -11.45 -1.56
CA PHE A 13 7.56 -10.89 -0.49
C PHE A 13 6.25 -10.49 -1.15
N LYS A 14 5.24 -11.37 -1.06
CA LYS A 14 3.91 -11.07 -1.58
C LYS A 14 3.22 -10.20 -0.54
N PRO A 15 2.99 -8.91 -0.82
CA PRO A 15 2.33 -7.99 0.09
C PRO A 15 1.04 -8.58 0.60
N ARG A 16 0.69 -8.25 1.84
CA ARG A 16 -0.51 -8.79 2.46
C ARG A 16 -1.76 -8.26 1.77
N TYR A 17 -1.71 -7.07 1.16
CA TYR A 17 -2.86 -6.51 0.42
C TYR A 17 -3.24 -7.36 -0.80
N LEU A 18 -2.27 -8.02 -1.46
CA LEU A 18 -2.52 -9.00 -2.53
C LEU A 18 -3.04 -10.35 -2.05
N ARG A 19 -3.12 -10.56 -0.73
CA ARG A 19 -3.66 -11.79 -0.12
C ARG A 19 -5.08 -11.61 0.42
N VAL A 20 -5.54 -10.36 0.57
CA VAL A 20 -6.92 -10.08 1.00
C VAL A 20 -7.84 -10.34 -0.18
N SER A 21 -9.04 -10.90 0.07
CA SER A 21 -10.01 -11.06 -1.01
C SER A 21 -10.31 -9.70 -1.63
N ASP A 22 -10.23 -9.64 -2.95
CA ASP A 22 -10.44 -8.43 -3.75
C ASP A 22 -11.72 -7.71 -3.36
N LYS A 23 -12.76 -8.47 -2.97
CA LYS A 23 -14.04 -7.94 -2.52
C LYS A 23 -13.94 -7.16 -1.21
N ILE A 24 -13.26 -7.68 -0.18
CA ILE A 24 -13.11 -6.98 1.10
C ILE A 24 -12.20 -5.77 0.93
N PHE A 25 -11.08 -5.93 0.22
CA PHE A 25 -10.17 -4.83 -0.04
C PHE A 25 -10.85 -3.72 -0.85
N LYS A 26 -11.53 -4.04 -1.96
CA LYS A 26 -12.27 -3.07 -2.77
C LYS A 26 -13.43 -2.44 -2.03
N GLN A 27 -14.16 -3.19 -1.19
CA GLN A 27 -15.24 -2.64 -0.36
C GLN A 27 -14.69 -1.62 0.63
N VAL A 28 -13.61 -1.96 1.35
CA VAL A 28 -13.03 -1.06 2.34
C VAL A 28 -12.39 0.16 1.64
N LEU A 29 -11.66 -0.05 0.53
CA LEU A 29 -11.05 1.02 -0.25
C LEU A 29 -12.10 1.96 -0.85
N SER A 30 -13.16 1.41 -1.47
CA SER A 30 -14.28 2.18 -2.04
C SER A 30 -15.00 2.98 -0.95
N ASN A 31 -15.25 2.39 0.21
CA ASN A 31 -15.90 3.09 1.32
C ASN A 31 -15.04 4.24 1.87
N THR A 32 -13.71 4.13 1.84
CA THR A 32 -12.79 5.17 2.34
C THR A 32 -12.37 6.22 1.33
N ILE A 33 -12.36 5.91 0.01
CA ILE A 33 -12.11 6.94 -1.01
C ILE A 33 -13.25 7.98 -0.99
N ASP A 34 -14.48 7.55 -0.66
CA ASP A 34 -15.64 8.43 -0.52
C ASP A 34 -15.82 9.01 0.90
N GLN A 35 -15.10 8.50 1.90
CA GLN A 35 -15.20 8.96 3.29
C GLN A 35 -13.83 9.04 3.97
N ASP A 36 -13.16 10.17 3.82
CA ASP A 36 -11.89 10.50 4.51
C ASP A 36 -12.02 10.57 6.05
N ASN A 37 -13.19 10.30 6.65
CA ASN A 37 -13.48 10.54 8.07
C ASN A 37 -14.06 9.37 8.87
N ASN A 38 -14.38 8.21 8.28
CA ASN A 38 -14.94 7.10 9.06
C ASN A 38 -13.88 6.03 9.36
N MET A 39 -13.18 6.20 10.49
CA MET A 39 -12.51 5.10 11.18
C MET A 39 -13.48 3.90 11.27
N VAL A 40 -13.02 2.71 10.87
CA VAL A 40 -13.74 1.47 11.16
C VAL A 40 -13.89 1.40 12.67
N LYS A 41 -15.09 1.10 13.18
CA LYS A 41 -15.41 1.06 14.62
C LYS A 41 -14.55 0.08 15.44
N ASN A 42 -13.68 -0.68 14.80
CA ASN A 42 -12.75 -1.62 15.41
C ASN A 42 -11.30 -1.16 15.17
N PRO A 43 -10.57 -0.75 16.22
CA PRO A 43 -9.19 -0.27 16.11
C PRO A 43 -8.22 -1.29 15.49
N THR A 44 -8.43 -2.59 15.72
CA THR A 44 -7.65 -3.66 15.11
C THR A 44 -7.89 -3.71 13.60
N ASN A 45 -9.15 -3.57 13.15
CA ASN A 45 -9.46 -3.50 11.72
C ASN A 45 -8.87 -2.24 11.06
N ASN A 46 -8.84 -1.11 11.77
CA ASN A 46 -8.14 0.09 11.31
C ASN A 46 -6.64 -0.15 11.16
N LEU A 47 -6.01 -0.82 12.12
CA LEU A 47 -4.59 -1.14 12.07
C LEU A 47 -4.26 -2.00 10.84
N TYR A 48 -5.04 -3.06 10.61
CA TYR A 48 -4.90 -3.88 9.42
C TYR A 48 -5.11 -3.05 8.16
N TYR A 49 -6.18 -2.25 8.10
CA TYR A 49 -6.48 -1.43 6.94
C TYR A 49 -5.36 -0.45 6.58
N PHE A 50 -4.89 0.34 7.56
CA PHE A 50 -3.84 1.32 7.34
C PHE A 50 -2.50 0.67 7.01
N ASP A 51 -2.20 -0.52 7.53
CA ASP A 51 -1.01 -1.28 7.13
C ASP A 51 -1.09 -1.76 5.67
N LEU A 52 -2.28 -2.19 5.21
CA LEU A 52 -2.48 -2.54 3.80
C LEU A 52 -2.32 -1.32 2.89
N GLN A 53 -2.87 -0.16 3.27
CA GLN A 53 -2.67 1.08 2.54
C GLN A 53 -1.18 1.46 2.53
N ARG A 54 -0.48 1.38 3.66
CA ARG A 54 0.97 1.65 3.74
C ARG A 54 1.75 0.81 2.75
N GLN A 55 1.48 -0.50 2.70
CA GLN A 55 2.14 -1.41 1.76
C GLN A 55 1.85 -1.04 0.29
N LEU A 56 0.60 -0.73 -0.04
CA LEU A 56 0.24 -0.32 -1.40
C LEU A 56 0.95 0.98 -1.82
N TRP A 57 0.95 2.00 -0.97
CA TRP A 57 1.58 3.29 -1.29
C TRP A 57 3.10 3.21 -1.31
N GLN A 58 3.70 2.30 -0.53
CA GLN A 58 5.13 1.99 -0.64
C GLN A 58 5.47 1.42 -2.01
N GLU A 59 4.66 0.51 -2.55
CA GLU A 59 4.94 -0.03 -3.88
C GLU A 59 4.82 1.01 -4.99
N TYR A 60 3.84 1.92 -4.92
CA TYR A 60 3.78 3.02 -5.88
C TYR A 60 5.03 3.89 -5.81
N TYR A 61 5.56 4.12 -4.61
CA TYR A 61 6.82 4.83 -4.43
C TYR A 61 7.99 4.07 -5.05
N ASP A 62 8.10 2.77 -4.78
CA ASP A 62 9.18 1.92 -5.28
C ASP A 62 9.16 1.82 -6.81
N ILE A 63 7.97 1.74 -7.43
CA ILE A 63 7.79 1.77 -8.88
C ILE A 63 8.23 3.12 -9.45
N GLY A 64 7.77 4.23 -8.86
CA GLY A 64 8.14 5.57 -9.30
C GLY A 64 9.65 5.82 -9.24
N MET A 65 10.31 5.30 -8.20
CA MET A 65 11.76 5.37 -8.04
C MET A 65 12.51 4.46 -9.02
N LYS A 66 12.05 3.21 -9.21
CA LYS A 66 12.73 2.23 -10.05
C LYS A 66 12.61 2.53 -11.54
N GLU A 67 11.40 2.89 -11.97
CA GLU A 67 11.09 3.11 -13.38
C GLU A 67 11.22 4.59 -13.78
N SER A 68 11.44 5.51 -12.82
CA SER A 68 11.40 6.97 -13.02
C SER A 68 10.07 7.46 -13.62
N VAL A 69 8.99 6.73 -13.37
CA VAL A 69 7.65 7.00 -13.90
C VAL A 69 6.77 7.60 -12.80
N TRP A 70 6.74 8.93 -12.74
CA TRP A 70 5.82 9.69 -11.88
C TRP A 70 4.75 10.38 -12.72
N GLY A 71 3.51 10.40 -12.25
CA GLY A 71 2.44 11.13 -12.93
C GLY A 71 1.98 10.52 -14.26
N GLN A 72 2.64 9.48 -14.76
CA GLN A 72 2.31 8.82 -16.02
C GLN A 72 1.61 7.49 -15.78
N LYS A 73 0.64 7.19 -16.64
CA LYS A 73 -0.09 5.93 -16.61
C LYS A 73 0.88 4.77 -16.86
N LEU A 74 0.90 3.80 -15.96
CA LEU A 74 1.64 2.55 -16.19
C LEU A 74 1.06 1.80 -17.39
N SER A 75 1.94 1.28 -18.24
CA SER A 75 1.53 0.38 -19.32
C SER A 75 0.90 -0.89 -18.73
N LYS A 76 0.05 -1.58 -19.50
CA LYS A 76 -0.58 -2.83 -19.03
C LYS A 76 0.46 -3.89 -18.64
N SER A 77 1.55 -3.99 -19.40
CA SER A 77 2.64 -4.92 -19.12
C SER A 77 3.39 -4.56 -17.84
N ALA A 78 3.74 -3.28 -17.64
CA ALA A 78 4.40 -2.81 -16.42
C ALA A 78 3.49 -3.03 -15.19
N ALA A 79 2.21 -2.68 -15.31
CA ALA A 79 1.23 -2.91 -14.24
C ALA A 79 1.13 -4.39 -13.86
N GLN A 80 1.14 -5.30 -14.85
CA GLN A 80 1.11 -6.74 -14.62
C GLN A 80 2.39 -7.25 -13.96
N GLN A 81 3.55 -6.76 -14.38
CA GLN A 81 4.86 -7.10 -13.79
C GLN A 81 4.92 -6.70 -12.31
N HIS A 82 4.42 -5.51 -11.99
CA HIS A 82 4.40 -4.98 -10.63
C HIS A 82 3.15 -5.37 -9.83
N ARG A 83 2.27 -6.21 -10.39
CA ARG A 83 0.98 -6.62 -9.77
C ARG A 83 0.14 -5.45 -9.24
N THR A 84 0.18 -4.33 -9.95
CA THR A 84 -0.52 -3.10 -9.61
C THR A 84 -1.56 -2.73 -10.66
N CYS A 85 -2.36 -1.69 -10.40
CA CYS A 85 -3.37 -1.23 -11.33
C CYS A 85 -2.76 -0.29 -12.38
N CYS A 86 -3.26 -0.34 -13.62
CA CYS A 86 -2.88 0.58 -14.70
C CYS A 86 -3.43 2.00 -14.51
N ALA A 87 -4.14 2.28 -13.41
CA ALA A 87 -5.15 3.33 -13.41
C ALA A 87 -4.59 4.74 -13.19
N TYR A 88 -3.51 4.93 -12.44
CA TYR A 88 -3.07 6.29 -12.11
C TYR A 88 -1.55 6.41 -12.06
N GLY A 89 -1.02 7.25 -12.95
CA GLY A 89 0.28 7.85 -12.73
C GLY A 89 0.15 8.81 -11.57
N LEU A 90 0.51 8.36 -10.38
CA LEU A 90 0.53 9.21 -9.21
C LEU A 90 1.84 10.00 -9.23
N THR A 91 1.74 11.31 -9.01
CA THR A 91 2.93 12.15 -8.86
C THR A 91 3.61 11.82 -7.53
N GLN A 92 4.93 11.99 -7.47
CA GLN A 92 5.72 11.70 -6.27
C GLN A 92 5.14 12.38 -5.02
N HIS A 93 4.82 13.67 -5.12
CA HIS A 93 4.28 14.44 -3.99
C HIS A 93 2.97 13.86 -3.44
N ILE A 94 2.09 13.30 -4.27
CA ILE A 94 0.84 12.68 -3.82
C ILE A 94 1.12 11.37 -3.07
N VAL A 95 2.05 10.56 -3.60
CA VAL A 95 2.46 9.31 -2.95
C VAL A 95 3.06 9.59 -1.57
N GLU A 96 3.98 10.55 -1.49
CA GLU A 96 4.62 10.96 -0.24
C GLU A 96 3.62 11.56 0.76
N GLN A 97 2.72 12.43 0.30
CA GLN A 97 1.67 13.01 1.15
C GLN A 97 0.74 11.92 1.73
N ARG A 98 0.42 10.90 0.93
CA ARG A 98 -0.40 9.76 1.38
C ARG A 98 0.36 8.90 2.38
N GLN A 99 1.65 8.61 2.15
CA GLN A 99 2.49 7.90 3.12
C GLN A 99 2.55 8.61 4.48
N GLN A 100 2.73 9.94 4.49
CA GLN A 100 2.73 10.74 5.71
C GLN A 100 1.37 10.70 6.44
N THR A 101 0.28 10.71 5.69
CA THR A 101 -1.08 10.64 6.26
C THR A 101 -1.34 9.29 6.90
N ILE A 102 -0.99 8.20 6.22
CA ILE A 102 -1.11 6.84 6.74
C ILE A 102 -0.23 6.64 7.97
N ALA A 103 0.98 7.19 7.98
CA ALA A 103 1.86 7.13 9.15
C ALA A 103 1.23 7.78 10.38
N ARG A 104 0.60 8.95 10.21
CA ARG A 104 -0.15 9.62 11.29
C ARG A 104 -1.36 8.81 11.76
N GLN A 105 -2.11 8.22 10.83
CA GLN A 105 -3.25 7.36 11.15
C GLN A 105 -2.84 6.09 11.92
N LEU A 106 -1.73 5.45 11.52
CA LEU A 106 -1.17 4.30 12.23
C LEU A 106 -0.72 4.66 13.65
N GLN A 107 -0.06 5.80 13.83
CA GLN A 107 0.33 6.28 15.16
C GLN A 107 -0.89 6.52 16.05
N HIS A 108 -1.94 7.13 15.52
CA HIS A 108 -3.19 7.36 16.24
C HIS A 108 -3.83 6.05 16.71
N VAL A 109 -4.08 5.11 15.78
CA VAL A 109 -4.70 3.82 16.08
C VAL A 109 -3.85 2.98 17.05
N THR A 110 -2.53 3.02 16.91
CA THR A 110 -1.62 2.32 17.83
C THR A 110 -1.72 2.89 19.25
N SER A 111 -1.87 4.21 19.38
CA SER A 111 -2.02 4.87 20.67
C SER A 111 -3.38 4.54 21.31
N GLU A 112 -4.46 4.51 20.53
CA GLU A 112 -5.77 4.06 21.00
C GLU A 112 -5.75 2.60 21.48
N LEU A 113 -5.15 1.70 20.70
CA LEU A 113 -5.02 0.29 21.07
C LEU A 113 -4.23 0.08 22.37
N LYS A 114 -3.15 0.83 22.57
CA LYS A 114 -2.38 0.82 23.83
C LYS A 114 -3.25 1.23 25.01
N ASN A 115 -4.05 2.29 24.86
CA ASN A 115 -4.93 2.77 25.93
C ASN A 115 -6.09 1.81 26.24
N CYS A 116 -6.52 1.00 25.27
CA CYS A 116 -7.52 -0.04 25.49
C CYS A 116 -6.98 -1.30 26.18
N THR A 117 -5.67 -1.53 26.15
CA THR A 117 -5.02 -2.74 26.72
C THR A 117 -4.45 -2.53 28.12
N THR A 118 -4.35 -1.28 28.61
CA THR A 118 -3.93 -0.92 29.97
C THR A 118 -5.09 -0.71 30.97
N LYS A 119 -6.31 -1.14 30.63
CA LYS A 119 -7.45 -1.22 31.57
C LYS A 119 -7.73 -2.67 31.95
#